data_AF-A0A1I3MP39-F1
#
_entry.id   AF-A0A1I3MP39-F1
#
_cell.length_a   1.000
_cell.length_b   1.000
_cell.length_c   1.000
_cell.angle_alpha   90.00
_cell.angle_beta   90.00
_cell.angle_gamma   90.00
#
_symmetry.space_group_name_H-M   'P 1'
#
loop_
_entity.id
_entity.type
_entity.pdbx_description
1 polymer ?
#
loop_
_entity_poly.entity_id
_entity_poly.type
_entity_poly.pdbx_seq_one_letter_code
_entity_poly.pdbx_strand_id
1 'polypeptide(L)'
;MIRILKGSSEDVKPDGILAQVGPVRFFSVDGGHWKSIVQNDLILAEKTLSAEGVIALDDYCRAEWPDVTYAYSLWQNDTKSDIIPFAAGSNKLYLCRKEYVQKYRAALKGPFLRQYFTKSYHTDGAVIDCYRLEPYNQDEESTTKAILLSFGIFRPDMFITLKNWFRKIRK
;
A
#
# COMPACT_ATOMS: atom_id res chain seq x y z
N MET A 1 6.00 12.95 22.13
CA MET A 1 6.82 12.02 22.93
C MET A 1 6.85 10.68 22.21
N ILE A 2 8.01 10.08 22.01
CA ILE A 2 8.18 8.78 21.34
C ILE A 2 8.40 7.72 22.43
N ARG A 3 7.68 6.59 22.34
CA ARG A 3 7.85 5.43 23.23
C ARG A 3 8.51 4.31 22.43
N ILE A 4 9.52 3.67 23.02
CA ILE A 4 10.23 2.57 22.39
C ILE A 4 10.06 1.34 23.29
N LEU A 5 9.49 0.28 22.73
CA LEU A 5 9.44 -1.03 23.36
C LEU A 5 10.51 -1.89 22.70
N LYS A 6 11.54 -2.27 23.46
CA LYS A 6 12.63 -3.11 22.97
C LYS A 6 12.28 -4.58 23.20
N GLY A 7 12.10 -5.34 22.14
CA GLY A 7 11.79 -6.78 22.19
C GLY A 7 11.36 -7.33 20.82
N SER A 8 11.12 -8.64 20.74
CA SER A 8 10.43 -9.23 19.58
C SER A 8 8.96 -8.80 19.58
N SER A 9 8.37 -8.60 18.40
CA SER A 9 6.93 -8.38 18.31
C SER A 9 6.12 -9.60 18.75
N GLU A 10 6.72 -10.80 18.75
CA GLU A 10 6.10 -12.04 19.24
C GLU A 10 5.86 -12.02 20.77
N ASP A 11 6.67 -11.24 21.49
CA ASP A 11 6.54 -11.05 22.92
C ASP A 11 5.54 -9.93 23.28
N VAL A 12 5.19 -9.08 22.31
CA VAL A 12 4.24 -7.98 22.49
C VAL A 12 2.81 -8.52 22.56
N LYS A 13 2.00 -7.93 23.45
CA LYS A 13 0.57 -8.25 23.59
C LYS A 13 -0.30 -7.04 23.22
N PRO A 14 -1.48 -7.25 22.61
CA PRO A 14 -2.39 -6.15 22.23
C PRO A 14 -2.68 -5.17 23.37
N ASP A 15 -2.98 -5.67 24.57
CA ASP A 15 -3.28 -4.83 25.74
C ASP A 15 -2.10 -3.94 26.14
N GLY A 16 -0.87 -4.41 25.94
CA GLY A 16 0.34 -3.63 26.16
C GLY A 16 0.46 -2.45 25.20
N ILE A 17 0.09 -2.65 23.94
CA ILE A 17 0.04 -1.55 22.95
C ILE A 17 -1.06 -0.56 23.33
N LEU A 18 -2.27 -1.06 23.61
CA LEU A 18 -3.43 -0.22 23.96
C LEU A 18 -3.19 0.60 25.23
N ALA A 19 -2.53 0.05 26.24
CA ALA A 19 -2.19 0.79 27.46
C ALA A 19 -1.20 1.94 27.22
N GLN A 20 -0.35 1.84 26.19
CA GLN A 20 0.68 2.84 25.90
C GLN A 20 0.20 3.94 24.96
N VAL A 21 -0.62 3.60 23.96
CA VAL A 21 -1.01 4.53 22.88
C VAL A 21 -2.51 4.59 22.62
N GLY A 22 -3.31 3.76 23.30
CA GLY A 22 -4.75 3.63 23.03
C GLY A 22 -5.03 2.93 21.69
N PRO A 23 -6.28 3.02 21.19
CA PRO A 23 -6.66 2.47 19.89
C PRO A 23 -5.83 3.08 18.76
N VAL A 24 -5.22 2.21 17.94
CA VAL A 24 -4.25 2.63 16.93
C VAL A 24 -4.94 3.22 15.70
N ARG A 25 -4.54 4.44 15.32
CA ARG A 25 -5.03 5.12 14.10
C ARG A 25 -4.25 4.74 12.84
N PHE A 26 -2.97 4.41 13.00
CA PHE A 26 -2.09 4.01 11.92
C PHE A 26 -1.08 3.00 12.44
N PHE A 27 -1.07 1.80 11.86
CA PHE A 27 -0.18 0.71 12.23
C PHE A 27 0.70 0.37 11.02
N SER A 28 2.01 0.59 11.13
CA SER A 28 2.97 0.20 10.09
C SER A 28 3.56 -1.17 10.46
N VAL A 29 3.49 -2.12 9.55
CA VAL A 29 4.10 -3.46 9.68
C VAL A 29 5.28 -3.51 8.72
N ASP A 30 6.48 -3.43 9.30
CA ASP A 30 7.79 -3.43 8.63
C ASP A 30 8.80 -4.14 9.54
N GLY A 31 8.47 -5.40 9.86
CA GLY A 31 9.15 -6.22 10.85
C GLY A 31 10.03 -7.29 10.22
N GLY A 32 9.95 -8.51 10.74
CA GLY A 32 10.62 -9.66 10.12
C GLY A 32 9.88 -10.14 8.87
N HIS A 33 10.61 -10.58 7.85
CA HIS A 33 10.05 -11.03 6.56
C HIS A 33 9.63 -12.52 6.54
N TRP A 34 9.61 -13.19 7.69
CA TRP A 34 9.20 -14.59 7.81
C TRP A 34 7.72 -14.71 8.10
N LYS A 35 7.09 -15.75 7.54
CA LYS A 35 5.64 -15.98 7.64
C LYS A 35 5.06 -15.80 9.05
N SER A 36 5.67 -16.42 10.07
CA SER A 36 5.14 -16.39 11.44
C SER A 36 5.12 -14.98 12.05
N ILE A 37 6.16 -14.20 11.80
CA ILE A 37 6.30 -12.84 12.33
C ILE A 37 5.27 -11.92 11.67
N VAL A 38 5.12 -11.99 10.35
CA VAL A 38 4.12 -11.19 9.62
C VAL A 38 2.70 -11.52 10.10
N GLN A 39 2.37 -12.80 10.30
CA GLN A 39 1.05 -13.18 10.82
C GLN A 39 0.84 -12.67 12.25
N ASN A 40 1.86 -12.76 13.12
CA ASN A 40 1.79 -12.19 14.47
C ASN A 40 1.54 -10.68 14.43
N ASP A 41 2.27 -9.95 13.59
CA ASP A 41 2.17 -8.49 13.49
C ASP A 41 0.80 -8.06 12.93
N LEU A 42 0.25 -8.79 11.96
CA LEU A 42 -1.11 -8.55 11.45
C LEU A 42 -2.17 -8.78 12.52
N ILE A 43 -2.02 -9.82 13.36
CA ILE A 43 -2.91 -10.08 14.50
C ILE A 43 -2.81 -8.96 15.54
N LEU A 44 -1.60 -8.49 15.85
CA LEU A 44 -1.40 -7.35 16.75
C LEU A 44 -2.04 -6.09 16.21
N ALA A 45 -1.84 -5.82 14.92
CA ALA A 45 -2.41 -4.67 14.24
C ALA A 45 -3.95 -4.71 14.30
N GLU A 46 -4.56 -5.81 13.88
CA GLU A 46 -6.02 -6.01 13.90
C GLU A 46 -6.63 -5.81 15.30
N LYS A 47 -6.03 -6.42 16.32
CA LYS A 47 -6.54 -6.37 17.71
C LYS A 47 -6.41 -5.01 18.38
N THR A 48 -5.53 -4.16 17.88
CA THR A 48 -5.26 -2.84 18.47
C THR A 48 -5.81 -1.70 17.62
N LEU A 49 -6.24 -1.98 16.39
CA LEU A 49 -6.72 -1.00 15.45
C LEU A 49 -8.03 -0.35 15.92
N SER A 50 -8.03 0.97 15.96
CA SER A 50 -9.26 1.76 16.09
C SER A 50 -10.23 1.47 14.94
N ALA A 51 -11.50 1.85 15.08
CA ALA A 51 -12.48 1.69 14.00
C ALA A 51 -11.98 2.29 12.68
N GLU A 52 -11.53 3.55 12.75
CA GLU A 52 -10.97 4.31 11.63
C GLU A 52 -9.46 4.07 11.43
N GLY A 53 -8.89 2.97 11.94
CA GLY A 53 -7.46 2.75 11.78
C GLY A 53 -7.10 2.26 10.37
N VAL A 54 -5.84 2.48 10.00
CA VAL A 54 -5.23 1.95 8.78
C VAL A 54 -4.01 1.11 9.16
N ILE A 55 -3.88 -0.05 8.52
CA ILE A 55 -2.66 -0.86 8.56
C ILE A 55 -1.92 -0.66 7.24
N ALA A 56 -0.62 -0.39 7.30
CA ALA A 56 0.27 -0.38 6.16
C ALA A 56 1.22 -1.57 6.28
N LEU A 57 1.04 -2.58 5.44
CA LEU A 57 1.93 -3.72 5.34
C LEU A 57 3.02 -3.41 4.31
N ASP A 58 4.27 -3.34 4.76
CA ASP A 58 5.41 -3.16 3.86
C ASP A 58 5.75 -4.45 3.12
N ASP A 59 6.52 -4.32 2.04
CA ASP A 59 7.03 -5.39 1.20
C ASP A 59 5.99 -6.35 0.59
N TYR A 60 4.75 -5.88 0.47
CA TYR A 60 3.69 -6.60 -0.24
C TYR A 60 4.02 -6.73 -1.74
N CYS A 61 3.99 -7.96 -2.23
CA CYS A 61 4.43 -8.40 -3.56
C CYS A 61 5.90 -8.10 -3.89
N ARG A 62 6.78 -7.93 -2.90
CA ARG A 62 8.23 -7.90 -3.17
C ARG A 62 8.80 -9.30 -3.41
N ALA A 63 9.64 -9.41 -4.44
CA ALA A 63 10.27 -10.67 -4.82
C ALA A 63 11.33 -11.12 -3.81
N GLU A 64 11.97 -10.17 -3.11
CA GLU A 64 12.94 -10.43 -2.06
C GLU A 64 12.28 -11.07 -0.84
N TRP A 65 11.01 -10.75 -0.57
CA TRP A 65 10.29 -11.12 0.64
C TRP A 65 8.93 -11.79 0.35
N PRO A 66 8.93 -12.94 -0.36
CA PRO A 66 7.69 -13.58 -0.80
C PRO A 66 6.81 -14.04 0.37
N ASP A 67 7.43 -14.38 1.49
CA ASP A 67 6.75 -14.80 2.72
C ASP A 67 5.79 -13.74 3.27
N VAL A 68 6.04 -12.45 3.03
CA VAL A 68 5.15 -11.36 3.46
C VAL A 68 3.78 -11.46 2.76
N THR A 69 3.81 -11.64 1.44
CA THR A 69 2.59 -11.74 0.63
C THR A 69 1.85 -13.05 0.92
N TYR A 70 2.61 -14.13 1.10
CA TYR A 70 2.08 -15.44 1.47
C TYR A 70 1.42 -15.43 2.85
N ALA A 71 2.06 -14.84 3.86
CA ALA A 71 1.55 -14.72 5.22
C ALA A 71 0.26 -13.90 5.28
N TYR A 72 0.20 -12.77 4.59
CA TYR A 72 -1.02 -11.97 4.46
C TYR A 72 -2.17 -12.80 3.88
N SER A 73 -1.91 -13.54 2.80
CA SER A 73 -2.92 -14.35 2.13
C SER A 73 -3.50 -15.44 3.04
N LEU A 74 -2.65 -16.10 3.84
CA LEU A 74 -3.09 -17.07 4.83
C LEU A 74 -3.90 -16.41 5.96
N TRP A 75 -3.39 -15.31 6.53
CA TRP A 75 -4.06 -14.59 7.60
C TRP A 75 -5.46 -14.10 7.17
N GLN A 76 -5.61 -13.57 5.96
CA GLN A 76 -6.91 -13.10 5.44
C GLN A 76 -7.92 -14.25 5.28
N ASN A 77 -7.45 -15.44 4.84
CA ASN A 77 -8.30 -16.61 4.66
C ASN A 77 -8.76 -17.23 5.99
N ASP A 78 -7.87 -17.26 6.99
CA ASP A 78 -8.12 -17.95 8.25
C ASP A 78 -9.03 -17.15 9.20
N THR A 79 -8.98 -15.82 9.14
CA THR A 79 -9.53 -14.97 10.23
C THR A 79 -10.96 -14.50 10.03
N LYS A 80 -11.55 -14.62 8.83
CA LYS A 80 -12.79 -13.90 8.45
C LYS A 80 -12.75 -12.43 8.90
N SER A 81 -11.56 -11.81 8.87
CA SER A 81 -11.34 -10.46 9.39
C SER A 81 -12.22 -9.45 8.65
N ASP A 82 -12.72 -8.45 9.38
CA ASP A 82 -13.37 -7.28 8.81
C ASP A 82 -12.35 -6.27 8.24
N ILE A 83 -11.06 -6.51 8.49
CA ILE A 83 -9.95 -5.78 7.89
C ILE A 83 -9.74 -6.28 6.47
N ILE A 84 -9.87 -5.37 5.50
CA ILE A 84 -9.75 -5.67 4.07
C ILE A 84 -8.86 -4.64 3.36
N PRO A 85 -8.22 -5.02 2.24
CA PRO A 85 -7.39 -4.11 1.48
C PRO A 85 -8.24 -3.07 0.75
N PHE A 86 -7.73 -1.84 0.69
CA PHE A 86 -8.39 -0.75 -0.05
C PHE A 86 -7.44 -0.03 -1.02
N ALA A 87 -6.13 -0.10 -0.81
CA ALA A 87 -5.14 0.45 -1.72
C ALA A 87 -3.84 -0.34 -1.69
N ALA A 88 -3.12 -0.34 -2.81
CA ALA A 88 -1.80 -0.93 -2.92
C ALA A 88 -0.89 -0.04 -3.77
N GLY A 89 0.38 0.09 -3.40
CA GLY A 89 1.35 0.82 -4.21
C GLY A 89 2.69 0.98 -3.52
N SER A 90 3.76 1.08 -4.32
CA SER A 90 5.13 1.25 -3.82
C SER A 90 5.55 0.19 -2.79
N ASN A 91 5.24 -1.08 -3.10
CA ASN A 91 5.46 -2.25 -2.23
C ASN A 91 4.68 -2.25 -0.91
N LYS A 92 3.64 -1.39 -0.77
CA LYS A 92 2.78 -1.36 0.41
C LYS A 92 1.37 -1.80 0.08
N LEU A 93 0.78 -2.54 0.99
CA LEU A 93 -0.65 -2.83 1.02
C LEU A 93 -1.30 -2.09 2.18
N TYR A 94 -2.37 -1.35 1.90
CA TYR A 94 -3.13 -0.62 2.91
C TYR A 94 -4.44 -1.33 3.20
N LEU A 95 -4.66 -1.61 4.48
CA LEU A 95 -5.83 -2.31 5.00
C LEU A 95 -6.61 -1.42 5.96
N CYS A 96 -7.91 -1.62 6.04
CA CYS A 96 -8.77 -0.95 7.01
C CYS A 96 -10.02 -1.78 7.28
N ARG A 97 -10.80 -1.42 8.31
CA ARG A 97 -12.13 -2.02 8.50
C ARG A 97 -13.01 -1.77 7.29
N LYS A 98 -13.78 -2.79 6.90
CA LYS A 98 -14.67 -2.81 5.73
C LYS A 98 -15.57 -1.57 5.61
N GLU A 99 -16.05 -1.05 6.73
CA GLU A 99 -16.89 0.15 6.79
C GLU A 99 -16.20 1.44 6.32
N TYR A 100 -14.86 1.53 6.37
CA TYR A 100 -14.10 2.72 5.97
C TYR A 100 -13.49 2.65 4.56
N VAL A 101 -13.60 1.52 3.85
CA VAL A 101 -13.00 1.36 2.52
C VAL A 101 -13.40 2.47 1.56
N GLN A 102 -14.70 2.79 1.48
CA GLN A 102 -15.17 3.85 0.59
C GLN A 102 -14.62 5.22 0.96
N LYS A 103 -14.55 5.52 2.27
CA LYS A 103 -14.00 6.77 2.79
C LYS A 103 -12.53 6.94 2.40
N TYR A 104 -11.72 5.90 2.58
CA TYR A 104 -10.29 5.98 2.28
C TYR A 104 -9.98 5.98 0.80
N ARG A 105 -10.68 5.15 0.01
CA ARG A 105 -10.55 5.21 -1.46
C ARG A 105 -10.93 6.58 -2.02
N ALA A 106 -11.98 7.20 -1.49
CA ALA A 106 -12.34 8.57 -1.88
C ALA A 106 -11.22 9.58 -1.52
N ALA A 107 -10.64 9.46 -0.32
CA ALA A 107 -9.55 10.34 0.13
C ALA A 107 -8.28 10.21 -0.74
N LEU A 108 -8.00 9.02 -1.28
CA LEU A 108 -6.83 8.78 -2.14
C LEU A 108 -6.99 9.28 -3.59
N LYS A 109 -8.15 9.85 -3.98
CA LYS A 109 -8.39 10.40 -5.33
C LYS A 109 -7.97 11.88 -5.49
N GLY A 110 -7.13 12.38 -4.60
CA GLY A 110 -6.61 13.75 -4.66
C GLY A 110 -5.76 14.02 -5.92
N PRO A 111 -5.55 15.30 -6.29
CA PRO A 111 -4.83 15.68 -7.52
C PRO A 111 -3.43 15.07 -7.66
N PHE A 112 -2.71 14.93 -6.54
CA PHE A 112 -1.38 14.33 -6.49
C PHE A 112 -1.44 12.81 -6.75
N LEU A 113 -2.17 12.06 -5.92
CA LEU A 113 -2.24 10.60 -6.01
C LEU A 113 -2.88 10.10 -7.31
N ARG A 114 -3.75 10.89 -7.93
CA ARG A 114 -4.34 10.59 -9.24
C ARG A 114 -3.27 10.40 -10.33
N GLN A 115 -2.10 11.03 -10.21
CA GLN A 115 -1.02 10.88 -11.17
C GLN A 115 -0.40 9.47 -11.13
N TYR A 116 -0.49 8.78 -9.99
CA TYR A 116 0.05 7.44 -9.77
C TYR A 116 -1.02 6.35 -9.86
N PHE A 117 -2.31 6.73 -9.83
CA PHE A 117 -3.41 5.77 -9.95
C PHE A 117 -3.34 5.03 -11.29
N THR A 118 -3.33 3.70 -11.21
CA THR A 118 -3.28 2.83 -12.38
C THR A 118 -4.65 2.22 -12.67
N LYS A 119 -5.22 1.50 -11.70
CA LYS A 119 -6.49 0.80 -11.86
C LYS A 119 -7.12 0.48 -10.50
N SER A 120 -8.42 0.22 -10.50
CA SER A 120 -9.10 -0.47 -9.41
C SER A 120 -9.05 -1.97 -9.70
N TYR A 121 -8.41 -2.76 -8.84
CA TYR A 121 -8.41 -4.22 -8.92
C TYR A 121 -9.57 -4.77 -8.09
N HIS A 122 -10.36 -5.65 -8.70
CA HIS A 122 -11.50 -6.30 -8.05
C HIS A 122 -11.11 -7.73 -7.68
N THR A 123 -11.30 -8.08 -6.42
CA THR A 123 -11.10 -9.43 -5.88
C THR A 123 -12.37 -9.85 -5.14
N ASP A 124 -12.43 -11.12 -4.75
CA ASP A 124 -13.54 -11.65 -3.97
C ASP A 124 -13.52 -11.03 -2.57
N GLY A 125 -14.38 -10.02 -2.38
CA GLY A 125 -14.59 -9.35 -1.10
C GLY A 125 -13.96 -7.96 -0.94
N ALA A 126 -13.15 -7.49 -1.90
CA ALA A 126 -12.55 -6.16 -1.83
C ALA A 126 -12.33 -5.50 -3.21
N VAL A 127 -12.19 -4.17 -3.19
CA VAL A 127 -11.76 -3.38 -4.34
C VAL A 127 -10.55 -2.56 -3.93
N ILE A 128 -9.43 -2.76 -4.61
CA ILE A 128 -8.13 -2.23 -4.25
C ILE A 128 -7.73 -1.18 -5.29
N ASP A 129 -7.53 0.07 -4.87
CA ASP A 129 -6.98 1.10 -5.75
C ASP A 129 -5.47 0.93 -5.85
N CYS A 130 -4.97 0.64 -7.05
CA CYS A 130 -3.55 0.41 -7.32
C CYS A 130 -2.85 1.70 -7.75
N TYR A 131 -1.78 2.06 -7.05
CA TYR A 131 -0.92 3.20 -7.31
C TYR A 131 0.49 2.73 -7.68
N ARG A 132 1.11 3.36 -8.67
CA ARG A 132 2.45 2.99 -9.13
C ARG A 132 3.27 4.24 -9.42
N LEU A 133 4.48 4.29 -8.82
CA LEU A 133 5.50 5.31 -9.12
C LEU A 133 6.27 4.96 -10.39
N GLU A 134 6.50 3.67 -10.62
CA GLU A 134 7.22 3.15 -11.78
C GLU A 134 6.32 3.13 -13.02
N PRO A 135 6.87 3.40 -14.22
CA PRO A 135 6.14 3.18 -15.45
C PRO A 135 5.75 1.70 -15.56
N TYR A 136 4.53 1.44 -16.00
CA TYR A 136 4.10 0.09 -16.40
C TYR A 136 5.04 -0.44 -17.48
N ASN A 137 5.91 -1.40 -17.12
CA ASN A 137 6.38 -2.55 -17.90
C ASN A 137 7.51 -3.28 -17.13
N GLN A 138 7.17 -4.33 -16.36
CA GLN A 138 8.14 -5.37 -15.97
C GLN A 138 8.09 -6.59 -16.89
N ASP A 139 7.14 -6.61 -17.83
CA ASP A 139 7.18 -7.51 -18.97
C ASP A 139 7.61 -6.67 -20.19
N GLU A 140 8.60 -7.17 -20.89
CA GLU A 140 9.27 -6.61 -22.07
C GLU A 140 8.35 -5.69 -22.92
N GLU A 141 8.50 -4.36 -22.83
CA GLU A 141 8.72 -3.52 -24.02
C GLU A 141 8.87 -2.00 -23.77
N SER A 142 9.69 -1.44 -24.65
CA SER A 142 9.84 -0.04 -25.05
C SER A 142 10.61 0.90 -24.12
N THR A 143 11.92 0.89 -24.31
CA THR A 143 12.86 1.99 -24.05
C THR A 143 12.29 3.39 -24.35
N THR A 144 11.43 3.53 -25.38
CA THR A 144 10.76 4.79 -25.71
C THR A 144 9.88 5.31 -24.58
N LYS A 145 9.16 4.44 -23.85
CA LYS A 145 8.33 4.84 -22.70
C LYS A 145 9.19 5.21 -21.50
N ALA A 146 10.28 4.49 -21.26
CA ALA A 146 11.25 4.82 -20.23
C ALA A 146 11.87 6.20 -20.47
N ILE A 147 12.30 6.47 -21.72
CA ILE A 147 12.83 7.77 -22.12
C ILE A 147 11.79 8.88 -21.94
N LEU A 148 10.55 8.68 -22.40
CA LEU A 148 9.48 9.67 -22.24
C LEU A 148 9.17 9.95 -20.76
N LEU A 149 9.20 8.93 -19.89
CA LEU A 149 8.98 9.11 -18.48
C LEU A 149 10.15 9.83 -17.81
N SER A 150 11.39 9.43 -18.07
CA SER A 150 12.57 10.14 -17.59
C SER A 150 12.55 11.60 -18.06
N PHE A 151 12.14 11.86 -19.29
CA PHE A 151 11.96 13.22 -19.80
C PHE A 151 10.85 13.98 -19.06
N GLY A 152 9.71 13.34 -18.79
CA GLY A 152 8.62 13.94 -18.03
C GLY A 152 8.97 14.24 -16.58
N ILE A 153 9.80 13.41 -15.94
CA ILE A 153 10.24 13.56 -14.54
C ILE A 153 11.36 14.61 -14.43
N PHE A 154 12.37 14.55 -15.30
CA PHE A 154 13.58 15.36 -15.17
C PHE A 154 13.59 16.63 -16.05
N ARG A 155 12.74 16.70 -17.10
CA ARG A 155 12.59 17.85 -18.03
C ARG A 155 11.12 18.11 -18.40
N PRO A 156 10.26 18.41 -17.41
CA PRO A 156 8.81 18.53 -17.60
C PRO A 156 8.41 19.67 -18.54
N ASP A 157 9.18 20.76 -18.57
CA ASP A 157 9.03 21.92 -19.45
C ASP A 157 9.12 21.56 -20.93
N MET A 158 10.13 20.78 -21.30
CA MET A 158 10.33 20.31 -22.67
C MET A 158 9.27 19.27 -23.07
N PHE A 159 8.90 18.38 -22.16
CA PHE A 159 7.87 17.37 -22.40
C PHE A 159 6.50 18.00 -22.71
N ILE A 160 6.08 19.01 -21.93
CA ILE A 160 4.82 19.74 -22.15
C ILE A 160 4.86 20.49 -23.49
N THR A 161 5.99 21.11 -23.83
CA THR A 161 6.18 21.87 -25.08
C THR A 161 6.07 20.97 -26.31
N LEU A 162 6.76 19.83 -26.31
CA LEU A 162 6.69 18.83 -27.38
C LEU A 162 5.27 18.25 -27.53
N LYS A 163 4.62 17.92 -26.41
CA LYS A 163 3.25 17.38 -26.42
C LYS A 163 2.24 18.39 -27.02
N ASN A 164 2.39 19.68 -26.70
CA ASN A 164 1.56 20.74 -27.27
C ASN A 164 1.83 20.97 -28.76
N TRP A 165 3.08 20.85 -29.20
CA TRP A 165 3.47 20.96 -30.61
C TRP A 165 2.89 19.82 -31.46
N PHE A 166 3.05 18.56 -31.02
CA PHE A 166 2.45 17.41 -31.70
C PHE A 166 0.92 17.48 -31.77
N ARG A 167 0.27 18.05 -30.75
CA ARG A 167 -1.19 18.26 -30.76
C ARG A 167 -1.65 19.33 -31.76
N LYS A 168 -0.78 20.29 -32.11
CA LYS A 168 -1.06 21.30 -33.16
C LYS A 168 -0.91 20.73 -34.56
N ILE A 169 0.00 19.78 -34.78
CA ILE A 169 0.26 19.17 -36.10
C ILE A 169 -0.80 18.11 -36.46
N ARG A 170 -1.50 17.56 -35.46
CA ARG A 170 -2.55 16.55 -35.63
C ARG A 170 -3.96 17.12 -35.81
N LYS A 171 -4.09 18.44 -35.94
CA LYS A 171 -5.29 19.18 -36.34
C LYS A 171 -5.11 19.71 -37.75
#